data_AF-A0A2I0FLR3-F1
#
_entry.id   AF-A0A2I0FLR3-F1
#
_cell.length_a   1.000
_cell.length_b   1.000
_cell.length_c   1.000
_cell.angle_alpha   90.00
_cell.angle_beta   90.00
_cell.angle_gamma   90.00
#
_symmetry.space_group_name_H-M   'P 1'
#
loop_
_entity.id
_entity.type
_entity.pdbx_description
1 polymer ?
#
loop_
_entity_poly.entity_id
_entity_poly.type
_entity_poly.pdbx_seq_one_letter_code
_entity_poly.pdbx_strand_id
1 'polypeptide(L)'
;MYAQGGDPDFWWKWLLLMAVVILLLMAFNFITRRIFKVERQKLFSYNHINEKHKKVDWTIRLSTIALLIIGFAINSTRNPTEWFWFFQTWFILLLFIFSSQTAKAIMERKYAENRNRYKVTISESVFIMFIFLTLYLTDFWGLL
;
A
#
# COMPACT_ATOMS: atom_id res chain seq x y z
N MET A 1 -12.98 35.15 -16.16
CA MET A 1 -13.62 34.11 -15.32
C MET A 1 -13.24 32.77 -15.90
N TYR A 2 -12.41 31.99 -15.20
CA TYR A 2 -11.99 30.67 -15.69
C TYR A 2 -13.19 29.71 -15.60
N ALA A 3 -13.62 29.16 -16.74
CA ALA A 3 -14.58 28.08 -16.77
C ALA A 3 -13.95 26.86 -16.08
N GLN A 4 -14.49 26.47 -14.92
CA GLN A 4 -14.25 25.16 -14.33
C GLN A 4 -14.94 24.12 -15.24
N GLY A 5 -14.29 23.78 -16.35
CA GLY A 5 -14.74 22.71 -17.26
C GLY A 5 -13.93 21.45 -17.02
N GLY A 6 -14.10 20.81 -15.86
CA GLY A 6 -13.65 19.43 -15.68
C GLY A 6 -14.54 18.49 -16.50
N ASP A 7 -14.01 17.34 -16.92
CA ASP A 7 -14.81 16.29 -17.55
C ASP A 7 -16.00 15.97 -16.61
N PRO A 8 -17.26 16.21 -17.04
CA PRO A 8 -18.44 16.01 -16.18
C PRO A 8 -18.56 14.56 -15.70
N ASP A 9 -17.96 13.61 -16.43
CA ASP A 9 -17.99 12.20 -16.12
C ASP A 9 -16.80 11.73 -15.26
N PHE A 10 -15.87 12.63 -14.91
CA PHE A 10 -14.66 12.31 -14.16
C PHE A 10 -14.95 11.52 -12.87
N TRP A 11 -15.91 11.98 -12.07
CA TRP A 11 -16.26 11.33 -10.81
C TRP A 11 -16.83 9.93 -11.02
N TRP A 12 -17.63 9.72 -12.08
CA TRP A 12 -18.19 8.42 -12.41
C TRP A 12 -17.13 7.45 -12.91
N LYS A 13 -16.24 7.92 -13.79
CA LYS A 13 -15.09 7.16 -14.28
C LYS A 13 -14.16 6.75 -13.14
N TRP A 14 -13.87 7.68 -12.21
CA TRP A 14 -13.07 7.41 -11.02
C TRP A 14 -13.73 6.40 -10.09
N LEU A 15 -15.04 6.54 -9.83
CA LEU A 15 -15.80 5.58 -9.02
C LEU A 15 -15.81 4.19 -9.65
N LEU A 16 -15.99 4.10 -10.96
CA LEU A 16 -15.97 2.84 -11.70
C LEU A 16 -14.59 2.18 -11.61
N LEU A 17 -13.51 2.94 -11.83
CA LEU A 17 -12.15 2.43 -11.70
C LEU A 17 -11.88 1.89 -10.29
N MET A 18 -12.26 2.64 -9.25
CA MET A 18 -12.13 2.19 -7.86
C MET A 18 -12.93 0.92 -7.59
N ALA A 19 -14.17 0.85 -8.08
CA ALA A 19 -15.02 -0.33 -7.92
C ALA A 19 -14.39 -1.57 -8.59
N VAL A 20 -13.86 -1.43 -9.81
CA VAL A 20 -13.19 -2.53 -10.53
C VAL A 20 -11.93 -2.99 -9.77
N VAL A 21 -11.07 -2.07 -9.34
CA VAL A 21 -9.86 -2.40 -8.57
C VAL A 21 -10.23 -3.13 -7.28
N ILE A 22 -11.21 -2.62 -6.53
CA ILE A 22 -11.66 -3.25 -5.28
C ILE A 22 -12.23 -4.66 -5.54
N LEU A 23 -13.02 -4.85 -6.61
CA LEU A 23 -13.54 -6.16 -7.00
C LEU A 23 -12.42 -7.14 -7.37
N LEU A 24 -11.43 -6.70 -8.15
CA LEU A 24 -10.27 -7.52 -8.51
C LEU A 24 -9.49 -7.96 -7.27
N LEU A 25 -9.23 -7.04 -6.34
CA LEU A 25 -8.54 -7.35 -5.08
C LEU A 25 -9.32 -8.34 -4.24
N MET A 26 -10.65 -8.17 -4.10
CA MET A 26 -11.51 -9.09 -3.36
C MET A 26 -11.55 -10.48 -4.01
N ALA A 27 -11.71 -10.55 -5.34
CA ALA A 27 -11.75 -11.81 -6.08
C ALA A 27 -10.42 -12.56 -5.95
N PHE A 28 -9.29 -11.88 -6.15
CA PHE A 28 -7.97 -12.48 -6.03
C PHE A 28 -7.69 -12.98 -4.61
N ASN A 29 -8.03 -12.18 -3.58
CA ASN A 29 -7.93 -12.56 -2.17
C ASN A 29 -8.74 -13.84 -1.88
N PHE A 30 -9.98 -13.90 -2.38
CA PHE A 30 -10.84 -15.08 -2.20
C PHE A 30 -10.26 -16.34 -2.87
N ILE A 31 -9.80 -16.21 -4.12
CA ILE A 31 -9.22 -17.32 -4.89
C ILE A 31 -7.95 -17.84 -4.23
N THR A 32 -7.00 -16.96 -3.91
CA THR A 32 -5.71 -17.36 -3.31
C THR A 32 -5.89 -18.01 -1.94
N ARG A 33 -6.78 -17.49 -1.10
CA ARG A 33 -7.10 -18.12 0.19
C ARG A 33 -7.68 -19.52 0.02
N ARG A 34 -8.57 -19.71 -0.97
CA ARG A 34 -9.14 -21.03 -1.30
C ARG A 34 -8.07 -22.01 -1.76
N ILE A 35 -7.13 -21.57 -2.61
CA ILE A 35 -6.00 -22.39 -3.10
C ILE A 35 -5.08 -22.79 -1.94
N PHE A 36 -4.70 -21.83 -1.10
CA PHE A 36 -3.73 -22.06 -0.02
C PHE A 36 -4.33 -22.60 1.28
N LYS A 37 -5.65 -22.82 1.32
CA LYS A 37 -6.42 -23.27 2.49
C LYS A 37 -6.12 -22.41 3.73
N VAL A 38 -6.14 -21.09 3.54
CA VAL A 38 -5.90 -20.11 4.60
C VAL A 38 -7.24 -19.54 5.06
N GLU A 39 -7.51 -19.59 6.36
CA GLU A 39 -8.74 -19.06 6.93
C GLU A 39 -8.86 -17.54 6.76
N ARG A 40 -10.11 -17.08 6.64
CA ARG A 40 -10.43 -15.66 6.47
C ARG A 40 -10.10 -14.92 7.77
N GLN A 41 -9.09 -14.06 7.73
CA GLN A 41 -8.87 -13.16 8.85
C GLN A 41 -9.90 -12.02 8.85
N LYS A 42 -10.29 -11.60 10.05
CA LYS A 42 -11.07 -10.38 10.25
C LYS A 42 -10.31 -9.20 9.64
N LEU A 43 -10.97 -8.46 8.75
CA LEU A 43 -10.38 -7.36 7.96
C LEU A 43 -9.82 -6.18 8.79
N PHE A 44 -9.95 -6.23 10.12
CA PHE A 44 -9.48 -5.20 11.06
C PHE A 44 -8.94 -5.76 12.37
N SER A 45 -8.63 -7.06 12.43
CA SER A 45 -7.98 -7.60 13.62
C SER A 45 -6.53 -7.12 13.65
N TYR A 46 -6.13 -6.49 14.77
CA TYR A 46 -4.76 -6.12 15.13
C TYR A 46 -3.92 -7.39 15.37
N ASN A 47 -3.84 -8.27 14.37
CA ASN A 47 -3.23 -9.59 14.44
C ASN A 47 -1.71 -9.47 14.28
N HIS A 48 -1.09 -9.02 15.36
CA HIS A 48 0.33 -9.26 15.54
C HIS A 48 0.51 -10.74 15.76
N ILE A 49 1.25 -11.37 14.86
CA ILE A 49 1.55 -12.82 14.91
C ILE A 49 2.28 -13.15 16.22
N ASN A 50 3.03 -12.18 16.73
CA ASN A 50 3.70 -12.22 18.02
C ASN A 50 3.97 -10.79 18.51
N GLU A 51 4.26 -10.60 19.80
CA GLU A 51 4.72 -9.34 20.40
C GLU A 51 5.95 -8.76 19.69
N LYS A 52 6.80 -9.62 19.10
CA LYS A 52 7.92 -9.17 18.26
C LYS A 52 7.47 -8.42 17.01
N HIS A 53 6.37 -8.84 16.36
CA HIS A 53 5.82 -8.17 15.19
C HIS A 53 5.33 -6.77 15.58
N LYS A 54 4.71 -6.66 16.77
CA LYS A 54 4.20 -5.40 17.32
C LYS A 54 5.31 -4.40 17.55
N LYS A 55 6.43 -4.84 18.13
CA LYS A 55 7.60 -3.97 18.33
C LYS A 55 8.17 -3.50 16.99
N VAL A 56 8.30 -4.39 16.00
CA VAL A 56 8.83 -4.02 14.68
C VAL A 56 7.91 -3.02 13.97
N ASP A 57 6.61 -3.29 13.92
CA ASP A 57 5.63 -2.38 13.30
C ASP A 57 5.62 -1.02 13.99
N TRP A 58 5.71 -0.99 15.33
CA TRP A 58 5.77 0.25 16.08
C TRP A 58 7.05 1.06 15.79
N THR A 59 8.20 0.39 15.71
CA THR A 59 9.48 1.02 15.33
C THR A 59 9.44 1.58 13.91
N ILE A 60 8.88 0.84 12.94
CA ILE A 60 8.73 1.31 11.55
C ILE A 60 7.83 2.54 11.51
N ARG A 61 6.71 2.55 12.26
CA ARG A 61 5.82 3.72 12.33
C ARG A 61 6.50 4.94 12.95
N LEU A 62 7.18 4.77 14.08
CA LEU A 62 7.83 5.88 14.78
C LEU A 62 8.98 6.48 13.96
N SER A 63 9.79 5.63 13.33
CA SER A 63 10.86 6.08 12.42
C SER A 63 10.30 6.82 11.21
N THR A 64 9.18 6.36 10.64
CA THR A 64 8.52 7.06 9.52
C THR A 64 8.01 8.43 9.93
N ILE A 65 7.36 8.55 11.10
CA ILE A 65 6.89 9.84 11.62
C ILE A 65 8.08 10.79 11.82
N ALA A 66 9.17 10.31 12.43
CA ALA A 66 10.37 11.11 12.60
C ALA A 66 10.95 11.59 11.27
N LEU A 67 11.05 10.71 10.26
CA LEU A 67 11.52 11.05 8.92
C LEU A 67 10.62 12.07 8.23
N LEU A 68 9.30 11.98 8.38
CA LEU A 68 8.36 12.95 7.82
C LEU A 68 8.55 14.34 8.45
N ILE A 69 8.68 14.41 9.78
CA ILE A 69 8.89 15.67 10.51
C ILE A 69 10.24 16.29 10.10
N ILE A 70 11.31 15.50 10.11
CA ILE A 70 12.65 15.95 9.77
C ILE A 70 12.72 16.37 8.29
N GLY A 71 12.20 15.54 7.38
CA GLY A 71 12.20 15.81 5.95
C GLY A 71 11.42 17.09 5.62
N PHE A 72 10.26 17.29 6.26
CA PHE A 72 9.49 18.52 6.14
C PHE A 72 10.24 19.73 6.69
N ALA A 73 10.83 19.64 7.87
CA ALA A 73 11.59 20.73 8.47
C ALA A 73 12.78 21.16 7.59
N ILE A 74 13.51 20.19 7.03
CA ILE A 74 14.64 20.46 6.13
C ILE A 74 14.15 21.12 4.84
N ASN A 75 13.16 20.55 4.14
CA ASN A 75 12.69 21.09 2.87
C ASN A 75 12.02 22.47 3.03
N SER A 76 11.34 22.73 4.16
CA SER A 76 10.70 24.03 4.41
C SER A 76 11.69 25.20 4.50
N THR A 77 12.97 24.94 4.78
CA THR A 77 14.02 25.98 4.79
C THR A 77 14.61 26.26 3.41
N ARG A 78 14.18 25.52 2.37
CA ARG A 78 14.74 25.59 1.02
C ARG A 78 13.69 26.08 0.03
N ASN A 79 14.15 26.62 -1.08
CA ASN A 79 13.27 26.92 -2.21
C ASN A 79 12.59 25.62 -2.70
N PRO A 80 11.29 25.66 -3.06
CA PRO A 80 10.55 24.48 -3.52
C PRO A 80 11.20 23.73 -4.70
N THR A 81 11.91 24.45 -5.57
CA THR A 81 12.63 23.89 -6.72
C THR A 81 13.89 23.10 -6.35
N GLU A 82 14.38 23.25 -5.12
CA GLU A 82 15.61 22.63 -4.61
C GLU A 82 15.33 21.61 -3.50
N TRP A 83 14.07 21.19 -3.36
CA TRP A 83 13.69 20.19 -2.38
C TRP A 83 14.36 18.86 -2.67
N PHE A 84 14.89 18.24 -1.61
CA PHE A 84 15.42 16.89 -1.73
C PHE A 84 14.27 15.92 -1.99
N TRP A 85 14.32 15.26 -3.14
CA TRP A 85 13.29 14.33 -3.60
C TRP A 85 13.05 13.20 -2.58
N PHE A 86 14.10 12.70 -1.91
CA PHE A 86 14.00 11.63 -0.92
C PHE A 86 13.43 12.07 0.44
N PHE A 87 13.33 13.38 0.69
CA PHE A 87 12.62 13.92 1.85
C PHE A 87 11.17 14.31 1.52
N GLN A 88 10.72 14.08 0.28
CA GLN A 88 9.32 14.30 -0.06
C GLN A 88 8.43 13.21 0.54
N THR A 89 7.23 13.62 0.94
CA THR A 89 6.25 12.77 1.62
C THR A 89 5.95 11.49 0.85
N TRP A 90 5.78 11.56 -0.48
CA TRP A 90 5.46 10.39 -1.30
C TRP A 90 6.56 9.32 -1.24
N PHE A 91 7.84 9.73 -1.24
CA PHE A 91 8.96 8.80 -1.20
C PHE A 91 9.10 8.13 0.17
N ILE A 92 8.95 8.90 1.24
CA ILE A 92 8.97 8.38 2.61
C ILE A 92 7.82 7.39 2.82
N LEU A 93 6.63 7.68 2.30
CA LEU A 93 5.47 6.77 2.38
C LEU A 93 5.68 5.48 1.56
N LEU A 94 6.32 5.55 0.39
CA LEU A 94 6.69 4.35 -0.37
C LEU A 94 7.66 3.46 0.43
N LEU A 95 8.69 4.04 1.04
CA LEU A 95 9.62 3.32 1.90
C LEU A 95 8.91 2.69 3.11
N PHE A 96 7.97 3.39 3.73
CA PHE A 96 7.16 2.86 4.82
C PHE A 96 6.35 1.63 4.40
N ILE A 97 5.63 1.72 3.27
CA ILE A 97 4.82 0.62 2.75
C ILE A 97 5.70 -0.60 2.48
N PHE A 98 6.83 -0.41 1.79
CA PHE A 98 7.75 -1.49 1.46
C PHE A 98 8.34 -2.15 2.71
N SER A 99 8.78 -1.34 3.68
CA SER A 99 9.36 -1.83 4.94
C SER A 99 8.33 -2.60 5.77
N SER A 100 7.10 -2.08 5.89
CA SER A 100 6.02 -2.73 6.65
C SER A 100 5.61 -4.06 6.01
N GLN A 101 5.45 -4.10 4.69
CA GLN A 101 5.10 -5.34 3.98
C GLN A 101 6.19 -6.41 4.11
N THR A 102 7.46 -6.00 3.99
CA THR A 102 8.60 -6.90 4.13
C THR A 102 8.69 -7.46 5.56
N ALA A 103 8.57 -6.60 6.57
CA ALA A 103 8.56 -7.02 7.97
C ALA A 103 7.43 -8.01 8.27
N LYS A 104 6.23 -7.72 7.77
CA LYS A 104 5.08 -8.61 7.89
C LYS A 104 5.34 -9.95 7.21
N ALA A 105 5.83 -9.97 5.97
CA ALA A 105 6.12 -11.20 5.24
C ALA A 105 7.17 -12.07 5.94
N ILE A 106 8.23 -11.45 6.50
CA ILE A 106 9.26 -12.16 7.29
C ILE A 106 8.65 -12.76 8.55
N MET A 107 7.82 -11.99 9.27
CA MET A 107 7.18 -12.45 10.49
C MET A 107 6.14 -13.55 10.23
N GLU A 108 5.41 -13.47 9.12
CA GLU A 108 4.51 -14.54 8.67
C GLU A 108 5.26 -15.80 8.30
N ARG A 109 6.37 -15.69 7.57
CA ARG A 109 7.20 -16.85 7.23
C ARG A 109 7.76 -17.54 8.48
N LYS A 110 8.14 -16.78 9.50
CA LYS A 110 8.84 -17.31 10.69
C LYS A 110 7.92 -17.74 11.82
N TYR A 111 6.77 -17.08 11.99
CA TYR A 111 5.93 -17.21 13.18
C TYR A 111 4.45 -17.50 12.89
N ALA A 112 4.00 -17.53 11.63
CA ALA A 112 2.60 -17.84 11.37
C ALA A 112 2.29 -19.31 11.72
N GLU A 113 1.19 -19.48 12.46
CA GLU A 113 0.62 -20.78 12.82
C GLU A 113 0.32 -21.63 11.57
N ASN A 114 -0.08 -20.98 10.47
CA ASN A 114 -0.22 -21.60 9.15
C ASN A 114 0.90 -21.14 8.20
N ARG A 115 1.82 -22.05 7.85
CA ARG A 115 2.93 -21.78 6.92
C ARG A 115 2.48 -21.36 5.51
N ASN A 116 1.25 -21.65 5.07
CA ASN A 116 0.80 -21.18 3.76
C ASN A 116 0.33 -19.71 3.77
N ARG A 117 0.22 -19.08 4.95
CA ARG A 117 -0.26 -17.71 5.10
C ARG A 117 0.67 -16.68 4.43
N TYR A 118 1.98 -16.86 4.54
CA TYR A 118 2.93 -15.95 3.88
C TYR A 118 2.79 -16.01 2.34
N LYS A 119 2.41 -17.16 1.77
CA LYS A 119 2.23 -17.32 0.31
C LYS A 119 1.06 -16.46 -0.18
N VAL A 120 -0.04 -16.44 0.57
CA VAL A 120 -1.19 -15.57 0.30
C VAL A 120 -0.75 -14.10 0.35
N THR A 121 -0.10 -13.65 1.42
CA THR A 121 0.34 -12.26 1.56
C THR A 121 1.30 -11.83 0.46
N ILE A 122 2.28 -12.67 0.09
CA ILE A 122 3.19 -12.38 -1.02
C ILE A 122 2.41 -12.30 -2.33
N SER A 123 1.50 -13.25 -2.61
CA SER A 123 0.71 -13.23 -3.84
C SER A 123 -0.18 -11.99 -3.94
N GLU A 124 -0.82 -11.58 -2.85
CA GLU A 124 -1.64 -10.37 -2.79
C GLU A 124 -0.79 -9.12 -3.01
N SER A 125 0.41 -9.06 -2.43
CA SER A 125 1.34 -7.94 -2.58
C SER A 125 1.83 -7.80 -4.02
N VAL A 126 2.19 -8.93 -4.65
CA VAL A 126 2.61 -8.97 -6.06
C VAL A 126 1.44 -8.58 -6.98
N PHE A 127 0.23 -9.05 -6.68
CA PHE A 127 -0.95 -8.70 -7.47
C PHE A 127 -1.30 -7.20 -7.39
N ILE A 128 -1.20 -6.60 -6.20
CA ILE A 128 -1.36 -5.14 -6.04
C ILE A 128 -0.31 -4.39 -6.86
N MET A 129 0.96 -4.81 -6.79
CA MET A 129 2.04 -4.20 -7.57
C MET A 129 1.77 -4.32 -9.08
N PHE A 130 1.25 -5.46 -9.53
CA PHE A 130 0.85 -5.67 -10.93
C PHE A 130 -0.30 -4.75 -11.34
N ILE A 131 -1.34 -4.57 -10.50
CA ILE A 131 -2.43 -3.62 -10.77
C ILE A 131 -1.85 -2.21 -10.94
N PHE A 132 -1.02 -1.74 -10.00
CA PHE A 132 -0.40 -0.42 -10.10
C PHE A 132 0.43 -0.26 -11.39
N LEU A 133 1.20 -1.28 -11.77
CA LEU A 133 1.95 -1.28 -13.02
C LEU A 133 1.02 -1.16 -14.24
N THR A 134 -0.07 -1.93 -14.27
CA THR A 134 -1.04 -1.86 -15.38
C THR A 134 -1.71 -0.50 -15.45
N LEU A 135 -2.15 0.06 -14.32
CA LEU A 135 -2.76 1.39 -14.27
C LEU A 135 -1.79 2.46 -14.77
N TYR A 136 -0.51 2.37 -14.42
CA TYR A 136 0.50 3.30 -14.90
C TYR A 136 0.77 3.16 -16.41
N LEU A 137 0.93 1.94 -16.92
CA LEU A 137 1.25 1.69 -18.32
C LEU A 137 0.10 1.96 -19.29
N THR A 138 -1.13 1.88 -18.81
CA THR A 138 -2.35 2.00 -19.65
C THR A 138 -3.11 3.29 -19.43
N ASP A 139 -2.50 4.25 -18.72
CA ASP A 139 -3.15 5.50 -18.32
C ASP A 139 -4.52 5.24 -17.67
N PHE A 140 -4.50 4.51 -16.55
CA PHE A 140 -5.70 4.13 -15.80
C PHE A 140 -6.72 3.32 -16.62
N TRP A 141 -6.23 2.43 -17.51
CA TRP A 141 -7.02 1.68 -18.49
C TRP A 141 -7.81 2.57 -19.47
N GLY A 142 -7.37 3.82 -19.68
CA GLY A 142 -8.07 4.83 -20.46
C GLY A 142 -9.38 5.30 -19.85
N LEU A 143 -9.61 5.02 -18.57
CA LEU A 143 -10.82 5.43 -17.85
C LEU A 143 -10.70 6.82 -17.25
N LEU A 144 -9.49 7.30 -16.92
CA LEU A 144 -9.24 8.65 -16.38
C LEU A 144 -8.45 9.44 -17.42
#